data_AF-A0A2H3G242-F1
#
_entry.id   AF-A0A2H3G242-F1
#
_cell.length_a   1.000
_cell.length_b   1.000
_cell.length_c   1.000
_cell.angle_alpha   90.00
_cell.angle_beta   90.00
_cell.angle_gamma   90.00
#
_symmetry.space_group_name_H-M   'P 1'
#
loop_
_entity.id
_entity.type
_entity.pdbx_description
1 polymer ?
#
loop_
_entity_poly.entity_id
_entity_poly.type
_entity_poly.pdbx_seq_one_letter_code
_entity_poly.pdbx_strand_id
1 'polypeptide(L)'
;MSRSSLDDLESHESRDRLLKNGDDHLNDSRDWETHIEQSSKQRVPNYMSAIAFTSILLNLLLIISSLCLWARTRSPLPPWPNILYSPAQSAVEYEIVTFNSDFPEDHSGTTDFYGASPEAEEAWRNLMKPYLVRIPGQEASRLSRPTSQISRDPDYYITSLDVYHQLHCLNDIRKMVRDFNSTEGGLGRLQTMHKFHCIDSIRQSLMCNADLSLIHWYWAPQVGKNFPNATTTHICRKWSLIEEWAMGHRLDQDDYDPRTHIE
;
A
#
# COMPACT_ATOMS: atom_id res chain seq x y z
N MET A 1 -5.89 -74.14 109.08
CA MET A 1 -5.28 -72.85 109.46
C MET A 1 -4.51 -72.35 108.23
N SER A 2 -4.70 -71.09 107.80
CA SER A 2 -4.09 -70.33 106.66
C SER A 2 -3.02 -71.05 105.77
N ARG A 3 -3.01 -70.98 104.41
CA ARG A 3 -2.62 -69.81 103.58
C ARG A 3 -2.57 -70.13 102.05
N SER A 4 -2.62 -69.09 101.19
CA SER A 4 -1.95 -68.94 99.85
C SER A 4 -2.56 -69.41 98.49
N SER A 5 -2.90 -68.42 97.64
CA SER A 5 -2.44 -68.11 96.23
C SER A 5 -2.55 -69.07 95.00
N LEU A 6 -2.65 -68.41 93.81
CA LEU A 6 -2.43 -68.84 92.40
C LEU A 6 -3.62 -69.50 91.64
N ASP A 7 -3.75 -69.56 90.29
CA ASP A 7 -3.67 -68.64 89.10
C ASP A 7 -4.29 -69.41 87.87
N ASP A 8 -4.38 -69.06 86.55
CA ASP A 8 -3.85 -67.99 85.66
C ASP A 8 -4.73 -67.78 84.36
N LEU A 9 -4.22 -67.05 83.35
CA LEU A 9 -4.67 -66.59 82.00
C LEU A 9 -4.97 -67.61 80.86
N GLU A 10 -5.98 -67.30 79.98
CA GLU A 10 -5.98 -67.63 78.52
C GLU A 10 -7.05 -66.82 77.71
N SER A 11 -6.81 -66.47 76.41
CA SER A 11 -7.86 -66.17 75.37
C SER A 11 -7.40 -65.47 74.05
N HIS A 12 -6.19 -64.91 73.95
CA HIS A 12 -5.90 -63.84 72.95
C HIS A 12 -5.68 -64.24 71.48
N GLU A 13 -5.43 -65.51 71.13
CA GLU A 13 -4.79 -65.87 69.84
C GLU A 13 -5.67 -65.72 68.57
N SER A 14 -6.99 -65.69 68.70
CA SER A 14 -7.90 -65.96 67.57
C SER A 14 -8.12 -64.80 66.59
N ARG A 15 -7.83 -63.54 66.98
CA ARG A 15 -8.23 -62.36 66.17
C ARG A 15 -7.25 -61.99 65.05
N ASP A 16 -5.95 -62.20 65.26
CA ASP A 16 -4.92 -61.67 64.34
C ASP A 16 -4.87 -62.42 62.99
N ARG A 17 -5.29 -63.69 62.96
CA ARG A 17 -5.28 -64.52 61.74
C ARG A 17 -6.30 -64.06 60.69
N LEU A 18 -7.37 -63.37 61.08
CA LEU A 18 -8.42 -62.91 60.15
C LEU A 18 -8.06 -61.60 59.43
N LEU A 19 -7.26 -60.73 60.04
CA LEU A 19 -6.82 -59.48 59.40
C LEU A 19 -5.85 -59.77 58.25
N LYS A 20 -4.91 -60.70 58.46
CA LYS A 20 -3.80 -60.96 57.53
C LYS A 20 -4.23 -61.44 56.14
N ASN A 21 -5.33 -62.18 56.03
CA ASN A 21 -5.86 -62.63 54.75
C ASN A 21 -6.64 -61.55 53.96
N GLY A 22 -6.93 -60.40 54.58
CA GLY A 22 -7.61 -59.28 53.90
C GLY A 22 -6.67 -58.44 53.06
N ASP A 23 -5.44 -58.22 53.53
CA ASP A 23 -4.47 -57.32 52.89
C ASP A 23 -3.91 -57.90 51.56
N ASP A 24 -3.66 -59.21 51.50
CA ASP A 24 -3.10 -59.87 50.30
C ASP A 24 -3.99 -59.68 49.05
N HIS A 25 -5.31 -59.83 49.20
CA HIS A 25 -6.27 -59.64 48.09
C HIS A 25 -6.43 -58.17 47.67
N LEU A 26 -6.19 -57.21 48.57
CA LEU A 26 -6.20 -55.77 48.23
C LEU A 26 -4.94 -55.32 47.49
N ASN A 27 -3.85 -56.07 47.62
CA ASN A 27 -2.59 -55.81 46.92
C ASN A 27 -2.65 -56.29 45.46
N ASP A 28 -3.08 -57.54 45.24
CA ASP A 28 -3.24 -58.15 43.91
C ASP A 28 -4.19 -57.32 43.01
N SER A 29 -5.25 -56.73 43.60
CA SER A 29 -6.17 -55.87 42.86
C SER A 29 -5.62 -54.49 42.46
N ARG A 30 -4.46 -54.06 42.98
CA ARG A 30 -3.79 -52.80 42.57
C ARG A 30 -2.74 -53.02 41.48
N ASP A 31 -2.18 -54.22 41.41
CA ASP A 31 -1.14 -54.56 40.44
C ASP A 31 -1.72 -54.61 39.02
N TRP A 32 -2.92 -55.17 38.83
CA TRP A 32 -3.56 -55.19 37.51
C TRP A 32 -4.01 -53.81 37.02
N GLU A 33 -4.50 -52.93 37.91
CA GLU A 33 -4.90 -51.55 37.55
C GLU A 33 -3.69 -50.75 37.05
N THR A 34 -2.59 -50.79 37.80
CA THR A 34 -1.35 -50.05 37.46
C THR A 34 -0.67 -50.60 36.21
N HIS A 35 -0.73 -51.91 35.95
CA HIS A 35 -0.24 -52.50 34.70
C HIS A 35 -1.05 -52.08 33.46
N ILE A 36 -2.38 -51.98 33.56
CA ILE A 36 -3.21 -51.49 32.44
C ILE A 36 -2.94 -50.00 32.16
N GLU A 37 -2.82 -49.15 33.18
CA GLU A 37 -2.46 -47.74 33.00
C GLU A 37 -1.10 -47.57 32.30
N GLN A 38 -0.07 -48.34 32.70
CA GLN A 38 1.25 -48.26 32.08
C GLN A 38 1.24 -48.70 30.61
N SER A 39 0.47 -49.73 30.27
CA SER A 39 0.34 -50.25 28.89
C SER A 39 -0.31 -49.24 27.93
N SER A 40 -1.24 -48.42 28.42
CA SER A 40 -2.00 -47.46 27.60
C SER A 40 -1.15 -46.36 26.93
N LYS A 41 0.06 -46.10 27.44
CA LYS A 41 0.95 -45.01 26.96
C LYS A 41 1.71 -45.43 25.69
N GLN A 42 0.96 -45.67 24.61
CA GLN A 42 1.52 -45.82 23.26
C GLN A 42 2.40 -44.61 22.91
N ARG A 43 3.72 -44.82 22.92
CA ARG A 43 4.68 -43.80 22.47
C ARG A 43 4.47 -43.55 20.98
N VAL A 44 3.84 -42.44 20.64
CA VAL A 44 3.74 -41.94 19.27
C VAL A 44 5.16 -41.92 18.68
N PRO A 45 5.46 -42.75 17.68
CA PRO A 45 6.84 -42.95 17.24
C PRO A 45 7.35 -41.70 16.55
N ASN A 46 8.63 -41.37 16.73
CA ASN A 46 9.21 -40.08 16.36
C ASN A 46 8.95 -39.66 14.91
N TYR A 47 8.78 -40.60 13.97
CA TYR A 47 8.44 -40.31 12.58
C TYR A 47 7.04 -39.69 12.42
N MET A 48 6.06 -40.05 13.25
CA MET A 48 4.72 -39.43 13.23
C MET A 48 4.77 -37.96 13.67
N SER A 49 5.57 -37.66 14.70
CA SER A 49 5.82 -36.28 15.14
C SER A 49 6.55 -35.46 14.06
N ALA A 50 7.49 -36.08 13.35
CA ALA A 50 8.17 -35.46 12.21
C ALA A 50 7.22 -35.20 11.03
N ILE A 51 6.34 -36.15 10.69
CA ILE A 51 5.30 -35.99 9.65
C ILE A 51 4.30 -34.88 10.03
N ALA A 52 3.88 -34.81 11.30
CA ALA A 52 3.02 -33.75 11.78
C ALA A 52 3.70 -32.38 11.67
N PHE A 53 4.97 -32.26 12.09
CA PHE A 53 5.73 -31.01 12.03
C PHE A 53 5.98 -30.55 10.58
N THR A 54 6.38 -31.45 9.67
CA THR A 54 6.58 -31.10 8.25
C THR A 54 5.27 -30.77 7.54
N SER A 55 4.16 -31.43 7.88
CA SER A 55 2.82 -31.08 7.39
C SER A 55 2.39 -29.70 7.87
N ILE A 56 2.58 -29.37 9.15
CA ILE A 56 2.28 -28.03 9.69
C ILE A 56 3.13 -26.97 8.98
N LEU A 57 4.43 -27.21 8.81
CA LEU A 57 5.33 -26.29 8.10
C LEU A 57 4.90 -26.07 6.63
N LEU A 58 4.55 -27.13 5.90
CA LEU A 58 4.05 -27.03 4.53
C LEU A 58 2.74 -26.25 4.44
N ASN A 59 1.80 -26.48 5.36
CA ASN A 59 0.54 -25.74 5.40
C ASN A 59 0.75 -24.26 5.75
N LEU A 60 1.65 -23.95 6.69
CA LEU A 60 2.02 -22.56 6.99
C LEU A 60 2.66 -21.86 5.79
N LEU A 61 3.57 -22.54 5.08
CA LEU A 61 4.18 -22.01 3.85
C LEU A 61 3.14 -21.78 2.74
N LEU A 62 2.20 -22.71 2.55
CA LEU A 62 1.08 -22.58 1.61
C LEU A 62 0.14 -21.42 1.98
N ILE A 63 -0.19 -21.25 3.25
CA ILE A 63 -1.00 -20.13 3.75
C ILE A 63 -0.27 -18.80 3.52
N ILE A 64 1.01 -18.70 3.89
CA ILE A 64 1.83 -17.50 3.68
C ILE A 64 1.93 -17.18 2.18
N SER A 65 2.24 -18.15 1.32
CA SER A 65 2.31 -17.91 -0.13
C SER A 65 0.97 -17.50 -0.71
N SER A 66 -0.13 -18.09 -0.25
CA SER A 66 -1.49 -17.75 -0.69
C SER A 66 -1.89 -16.35 -0.24
N LEU A 67 -1.55 -15.94 0.99
CA LEU A 67 -1.74 -14.58 1.48
C LEU A 67 -0.88 -13.55 0.73
N CYS A 68 0.37 -13.87 0.42
CA CYS A 68 1.24 -13.01 -0.40
C CYS A 68 0.73 -12.88 -1.86
N LEU A 69 0.19 -13.95 -2.45
CA LEU A 69 -0.44 -13.91 -3.77
C LEU A 69 -1.75 -13.11 -3.74
N TRP A 70 -2.62 -13.35 -2.76
CA TRP A 70 -3.88 -12.63 -2.55
C TRP A 70 -3.68 -11.14 -2.29
N ALA A 71 -2.66 -10.77 -1.50
CA ALA A 71 -2.28 -9.38 -1.30
C ALA A 71 -1.80 -8.72 -2.60
N ARG A 72 -1.02 -9.43 -3.43
CA ARG A 72 -0.57 -8.95 -4.75
C ARG A 72 -1.70 -8.81 -5.77
N THR A 73 -2.70 -9.69 -5.73
CA THR A 73 -3.85 -9.64 -6.68
C THR A 73 -4.99 -8.74 -6.20
N ARG A 74 -5.00 -8.30 -4.95
CA ARG A 74 -6.02 -7.38 -4.41
C ARG A 74 -5.74 -5.89 -4.59
N SER A 75 -4.55 -5.46 -5.00
CA SER A 75 -4.31 -4.06 -5.36
C SER A 75 -5.18 -3.68 -6.58
N PRO A 76 -6.22 -2.83 -6.43
CA PRO A 76 -7.13 -2.50 -7.53
C PRO A 76 -6.50 -1.53 -8.54
N LEU A 77 -5.38 -0.92 -8.14
CA LEU A 77 -4.49 -0.12 -8.96
C LEU A 77 -3.21 -0.93 -9.13
N PRO A 78 -2.66 -1.05 -10.36
CA PRO A 78 -1.45 -1.83 -10.57
C PRO A 78 -0.30 -1.16 -9.80
N PRO A 79 0.48 -1.90 -8.96
CA PRO A 79 1.69 -1.35 -8.37
C PRO A 79 2.59 -0.86 -9.51
N TRP A 80 3.04 0.40 -9.44
CA TRP A 80 3.89 1.00 -10.47
C TRP A 80 5.02 0.03 -10.83
N PRO A 81 5.13 -0.42 -12.09
CA PRO A 81 6.02 -1.50 -12.42
C PRO A 81 7.47 -1.03 -12.33
N ASN A 82 8.28 -1.74 -11.53
CA ASN A 82 9.72 -1.49 -11.29
C ASN A 82 10.63 -1.68 -12.54
N ILE A 83 10.08 -1.49 -13.75
CA ILE A 83 10.73 -1.58 -15.05
C ILE A 83 11.51 -0.29 -15.36
N LEU A 84 10.99 0.86 -14.94
CA LEU A 84 11.70 2.14 -14.95
C LEU A 84 12.04 2.52 -13.51
N TYR A 85 13.27 2.93 -13.24
CA TYR A 85 13.66 3.40 -11.92
C TYR A 85 13.34 4.90 -11.76
N SER A 86 12.62 5.22 -10.67
CA SER A 86 12.54 6.57 -10.10
C SER A 86 12.91 6.53 -8.61
N PRO A 87 13.67 7.50 -8.09
CA PRO A 87 13.86 7.68 -6.64
C PRO A 87 12.56 7.87 -5.86
N ALA A 88 11.55 8.52 -6.47
CA ALA A 88 10.25 8.74 -5.83
C ALA A 88 9.40 7.46 -5.73
N GLN A 89 9.83 6.34 -6.32
CA GLN A 89 9.04 5.10 -6.40
C GLN A 89 8.68 4.51 -5.02
N SER A 90 9.48 4.78 -3.98
CA SER A 90 9.22 4.35 -2.59
C SER A 90 8.25 5.24 -1.81
N ALA A 91 7.81 6.37 -2.38
CA ALA A 91 6.81 7.27 -1.79
C ALA A 91 5.40 7.05 -2.38
N VAL A 92 5.20 5.94 -3.11
CA VAL A 92 3.92 5.62 -3.76
C VAL A 92 3.03 4.84 -2.81
N GLU A 93 2.00 5.52 -2.34
CA GLU A 93 0.80 4.94 -1.76
C GLU A 93 -0.42 5.33 -2.63
N TYR A 94 -1.58 4.70 -2.38
CA TYR A 94 -2.79 4.93 -3.17
C TYR A 94 -3.96 5.29 -2.26
N GLU A 95 -4.63 6.40 -2.57
CA GLU A 95 -5.86 6.86 -1.93
C GLU A 95 -7.02 6.91 -2.93
N ILE A 96 -8.25 6.98 -2.42
CA ILE A 96 -9.46 7.17 -3.22
C ILE A 96 -9.93 8.61 -3.01
N VAL A 97 -9.84 9.42 -4.06
CA VAL A 97 -10.25 10.82 -4.07
C VAL A 97 -11.37 11.05 -5.09
N THR A 98 -12.37 11.84 -4.70
CA THR A 98 -13.36 12.40 -5.62
C THR A 98 -12.84 13.73 -6.12
N PHE A 99 -12.84 13.97 -7.43
CA PHE A 99 -12.43 15.26 -7.97
C PHE A 99 -13.48 16.34 -7.69
N ASN A 100 -13.02 17.54 -7.37
CA ASN A 100 -13.85 18.74 -7.35
C ASN A 100 -14.09 19.21 -8.79
N SER A 101 -15.28 19.69 -9.13
CA SER A 101 -15.55 20.16 -10.49
C SER A 101 -15.53 21.69 -10.63
N ASP A 102 -15.35 22.45 -9.54
CA ASP A 102 -15.42 23.93 -9.52
C ASP A 102 -16.74 24.52 -10.10
N PHE A 103 -17.79 23.71 -10.29
CA PHE A 103 -19.10 24.16 -10.79
C PHE A 103 -20.08 24.43 -9.63
N PRO A 104 -20.75 25.59 -9.59
CA PRO A 104 -21.86 25.84 -8.68
C PRO A 104 -23.00 24.80 -8.79
N GLU A 105 -23.22 24.27 -9.99
CA GLU A 105 -24.34 23.42 -10.37
C GLU A 105 -24.30 22.00 -9.76
N ASP A 106 -23.12 21.46 -9.44
CA ASP A 106 -22.98 20.13 -8.78
C ASP A 106 -22.72 20.21 -7.26
N HIS A 107 -22.64 21.44 -6.74
CA HIS A 107 -22.36 21.76 -5.34
C HIS A 107 -20.98 21.32 -4.82
N SER A 108 -20.01 21.01 -5.70
CA SER A 108 -18.63 20.70 -5.30
C SER A 108 -17.85 21.90 -4.74
N GLY A 109 -18.30 23.13 -5.02
CA GLY A 109 -17.71 24.37 -4.52
C GLY A 109 -16.66 24.93 -5.48
N THR A 110 -15.54 25.42 -4.94
CA THR A 110 -14.35 25.81 -5.72
C THR A 110 -13.08 25.50 -4.94
N THR A 111 -12.06 24.97 -5.59
CA THR A 111 -10.74 24.72 -5.01
C THR A 111 -9.92 26.00 -4.81
N ASP A 112 -8.94 25.96 -3.89
CA ASP A 112 -7.96 27.05 -3.69
C ASP A 112 -7.12 27.35 -4.95
N PHE A 113 -7.13 26.47 -5.96
CA PHE A 113 -6.37 26.59 -7.20
C PHE A 113 -7.16 27.23 -8.35
N TYR A 114 -8.47 27.42 -8.17
CA TYR A 114 -9.36 27.95 -9.19
C TYR A 114 -9.05 29.41 -9.52
N GLY A 115 -9.03 29.73 -10.81
CA GLY A 115 -8.93 31.12 -11.26
C GLY A 115 -7.55 31.75 -11.14
N ALA A 116 -7.54 32.98 -10.64
CA ALA A 116 -6.38 33.87 -10.65
C ALA A 116 -6.42 34.94 -9.54
N SER A 117 -7.07 34.63 -8.41
CA SER A 117 -7.04 35.50 -7.24
C SER A 117 -5.66 35.45 -6.55
N PRO A 118 -5.34 36.38 -5.63
CA PRO A 118 -4.09 36.34 -4.86
C PRO A 118 -3.88 35.02 -4.11
N GLU A 119 -4.97 34.41 -3.64
CA GLU A 119 -5.03 33.12 -2.95
C GLU A 119 -4.67 31.99 -3.92
N ALA A 120 -5.28 31.97 -5.12
CA ALA A 120 -4.94 31.00 -6.16
C ALA A 120 -3.47 31.12 -6.61
N GLU A 121 -2.97 32.34 -6.80
CA GLU A 121 -1.54 32.53 -7.09
C GLU A 121 -0.64 32.04 -5.94
N GLU A 122 -1.08 32.06 -4.68
CA GLU A 122 -0.36 31.47 -3.53
C GLU A 122 -0.48 29.94 -3.49
N ALA A 123 -1.65 29.35 -3.74
CA ALA A 123 -1.82 27.91 -3.84
C ALA A 123 -0.93 27.32 -4.94
N TRP A 124 -0.92 27.92 -6.13
CA TRP A 124 -0.04 27.54 -7.23
C TRP A 124 1.45 27.80 -6.94
N ARG A 125 1.83 28.85 -6.19
CA ARG A 125 3.21 29.01 -5.69
C ARG A 125 3.61 27.90 -4.73
N ASN A 126 2.73 27.51 -3.82
CA ASN A 126 3.00 26.45 -2.84
C ASN A 126 3.17 25.09 -3.49
N LEU A 127 2.29 24.72 -4.43
CA LEU A 127 2.37 23.46 -5.19
C LEU A 127 3.68 23.34 -6.00
N MET A 128 4.27 24.46 -6.42
CA MET A 128 5.53 24.49 -7.19
C MET A 128 6.81 24.51 -6.34
N LYS A 129 6.73 24.57 -5.00
CA LYS A 129 7.91 24.54 -4.12
C LYS A 129 8.89 23.38 -4.39
N PRO A 130 8.46 22.12 -4.61
CA PRO A 130 9.35 20.99 -4.90
C PRO A 130 9.71 20.81 -6.39
N TYR A 131 9.54 21.82 -7.25
CA TYR A 131 9.82 21.71 -8.69
C TYR A 131 11.26 21.26 -9.00
N LEU A 132 12.24 21.72 -8.21
CA LEU A 132 13.62 21.21 -8.23
C LEU A 132 13.82 20.29 -7.03
N VAL A 133 14.30 19.08 -7.28
CA VAL A 133 14.72 18.14 -6.23
C VAL A 133 16.20 17.81 -6.39
N ARG A 134 16.85 17.47 -5.27
CA ARG A 134 18.21 16.94 -5.25
C ARG A 134 18.18 15.46 -4.90
N ILE A 135 18.99 14.66 -5.59
CA ILE A 135 19.18 13.22 -5.31
C ILE A 135 20.66 12.93 -5.06
N PRO A 136 21.03 12.01 -4.16
CA PRO A 136 22.42 11.61 -3.96
C PRO A 136 22.97 10.86 -5.18
N GLY A 137 24.30 10.87 -5.35
CA GLY A 137 24.98 10.22 -6.48
C GLY A 137 24.66 8.73 -6.68
N GLN A 138 24.30 8.00 -5.61
CA GLN A 138 23.88 6.60 -5.71
C GLN A 138 22.52 6.41 -6.42
N GLU A 139 21.63 7.40 -6.32
CA GLU A 139 20.35 7.39 -7.05
C GLU A 139 20.55 7.92 -8.47
N ALA A 140 21.36 8.97 -8.63
CA ALA A 140 21.70 9.52 -9.93
C ALA A 140 22.38 8.49 -10.86
N SER A 141 23.21 7.59 -10.33
CA SER A 141 23.88 6.53 -11.09
C SER A 141 22.94 5.44 -11.62
N ARG A 142 21.69 5.38 -11.16
CA ARG A 142 20.67 4.39 -11.55
C ARG A 142 19.68 4.92 -12.59
N LEU A 143 19.77 6.20 -12.96
CA LEU A 143 18.86 6.82 -13.91
C LEU A 143 19.10 6.35 -15.35
N SER A 144 18.04 6.30 -16.16
CA SER A 144 18.13 5.99 -17.60
C SER A 144 18.90 7.04 -18.41
N ARG A 145 19.06 8.25 -17.86
CA ARG A 145 19.88 9.34 -18.40
C ARG A 145 20.65 10.03 -17.28
N PRO A 146 21.93 10.39 -17.47
CA PRO A 146 22.68 11.15 -16.49
C PRO A 146 22.11 12.56 -16.36
N THR A 147 22.25 13.15 -15.16
CA THR A 147 21.85 14.53 -14.86
C THR A 147 23.02 15.32 -14.27
N SER A 148 22.95 16.65 -14.28
CA SER A 148 24.01 17.51 -13.74
C SER A 148 24.20 17.36 -12.23
N GLN A 149 25.46 17.35 -11.80
CA GLN A 149 25.88 17.46 -10.40
C GLN A 149 25.64 18.88 -9.87
N ILE A 150 25.34 19.04 -8.58
CA ILE A 150 25.12 20.34 -7.96
C ILE A 150 26.47 20.97 -7.61
N SER A 151 26.83 22.07 -8.27
CA SER A 151 28.17 22.70 -8.18
C SER A 151 28.56 23.27 -6.81
N ARG A 152 27.63 23.27 -5.83
CA ARG A 152 27.86 23.66 -4.43
C ARG A 152 27.67 22.52 -3.43
N ASP A 153 27.26 21.34 -3.91
CA ASP A 153 26.87 20.18 -3.10
C ASP A 153 27.19 18.89 -3.88
N PRO A 154 28.49 18.54 -4.07
CA PRO A 154 28.91 17.59 -5.11
C PRO A 154 28.42 16.15 -4.93
N ASP A 155 28.03 15.76 -3.72
CA ASP A 155 27.44 14.44 -3.45
C ASP A 155 26.02 14.31 -4.02
N TYR A 156 25.43 15.43 -4.46
CA TYR A 156 24.06 15.54 -4.95
C TYR A 156 23.96 16.05 -6.39
N TYR A 157 22.83 15.70 -7.01
CA TYR A 157 22.51 15.88 -8.41
C TYR A 157 21.14 16.56 -8.55
N ILE A 158 21.02 17.52 -9.48
CA ILE A 158 19.78 18.26 -9.72
C ILE A 158 18.87 17.47 -10.66
N THR A 159 17.58 17.40 -10.35
CA THR A 159 16.56 16.79 -11.22
C THR A 159 15.16 17.37 -10.91
N SER A 160 14.17 17.04 -11.73
CA SER A 160 12.74 17.33 -11.47
C SER A 160 11.90 16.09 -11.75
N LEU A 161 10.80 15.88 -11.01
CA LEU A 161 9.76 14.90 -11.37
C LEU A 161 8.87 15.51 -12.47
N ASP A 162 8.52 14.74 -13.49
CA ASP A 162 7.82 15.26 -14.67
C ASP A 162 6.44 15.84 -14.32
N VAL A 163 5.75 15.29 -13.31
CA VAL A 163 4.50 15.87 -12.78
C VAL A 163 4.61 17.36 -12.43
N TYR A 164 5.74 17.82 -11.87
CA TYR A 164 5.91 19.24 -11.55
C TYR A 164 6.20 20.11 -12.79
N HIS A 165 6.75 19.53 -13.85
CA HIS A 165 6.88 20.18 -15.15
C HIS A 165 5.54 20.27 -15.89
N GLN A 166 4.73 19.20 -15.86
CA GLN A 166 3.36 19.18 -16.38
C GLN A 166 2.50 20.24 -15.67
N LEU A 167 2.58 20.31 -14.33
CA LEU A 167 1.91 21.33 -13.51
C LEU A 167 2.45 22.76 -13.73
N HIS A 168 3.75 22.94 -13.98
CA HIS A 168 4.33 24.24 -14.34
C HIS A 168 3.77 24.77 -15.67
N CYS A 169 3.76 23.93 -16.71
CA CYS A 169 3.18 24.29 -18.01
C CYS A 169 1.68 24.62 -17.88
N LEU A 170 0.94 23.86 -17.08
CA LEU A 170 -0.47 24.11 -16.79
C LEU A 170 -0.71 25.44 -16.05
N ASN A 171 0.15 25.77 -15.07
CA ASN A 171 0.13 27.06 -14.37
C ASN A 171 0.41 28.24 -15.30
N ASP A 172 1.27 28.06 -16.30
CA ASP A 172 1.57 29.11 -17.29
C ASP A 172 0.43 29.28 -18.31
N ILE A 173 -0.28 28.21 -18.67
CA ILE A 173 -1.56 28.29 -19.39
C ILE A 173 -2.61 29.04 -18.55
N ARG A 174 -2.70 28.80 -17.23
CA ARG A 174 -3.59 29.53 -16.32
C ARG A 174 -3.28 31.03 -16.28
N LYS A 175 -2.00 31.40 -16.22
CA LYS A 175 -1.57 32.80 -16.32
C LYS A 175 -1.95 33.41 -17.67
N MET A 176 -1.78 32.68 -18.78
CA MET A 176 -2.22 33.14 -20.10
C MET A 176 -3.73 33.47 -20.14
N VAL A 177 -4.58 32.67 -19.50
CA VAL A 177 -6.03 32.97 -19.39
C VAL A 177 -6.29 34.25 -18.59
N ARG A 178 -5.62 34.42 -17.43
CA ARG A 178 -5.68 35.65 -16.62
C ARG A 178 -5.23 36.89 -17.40
N ASP A 179 -4.10 36.78 -18.08
CA ASP A 179 -3.45 37.89 -18.77
C ASP A 179 -4.23 38.29 -20.02
N PHE A 180 -4.77 37.33 -20.78
CA PHE A 180 -5.69 37.58 -21.89
C PHE A 180 -6.98 38.26 -21.44
N ASN A 181 -7.56 37.81 -20.31
CA ASN A 181 -8.74 38.45 -19.70
C ASN A 181 -8.47 39.85 -19.13
N SER A 182 -7.21 40.28 -19.05
CA SER A 182 -6.82 41.64 -18.68
C SER A 182 -6.71 42.57 -19.90
N THR A 183 -7.11 42.11 -21.09
CA THR A 183 -7.10 42.88 -22.35
C THR A 183 -8.53 43.19 -22.83
N GLU A 184 -8.67 44.14 -23.75
CA GLU A 184 -9.95 44.49 -24.39
C GLU A 184 -10.61 43.32 -25.16
N GLY A 185 -9.83 42.28 -25.51
CA GLY A 185 -10.30 41.07 -26.18
C GLY A 185 -10.68 39.91 -25.24
N GLY A 186 -10.75 40.15 -23.93
CA GLY A 186 -10.93 39.11 -22.90
C GLY A 186 -12.15 38.19 -23.06
N LEU A 187 -12.06 36.98 -22.50
CA LEU A 187 -13.09 35.96 -22.61
C LEU A 187 -14.37 36.34 -21.83
N GLY A 188 -15.53 35.98 -22.38
CA GLY A 188 -16.81 36.12 -21.66
C GLY A 188 -16.83 35.30 -20.36
N ARG A 189 -17.62 35.71 -19.36
CA ARG A 189 -17.64 35.09 -18.01
C ARG A 189 -17.72 33.56 -18.04
N LEU A 190 -18.65 32.99 -18.83
CA LEU A 190 -18.82 31.53 -18.93
C LEU A 190 -17.60 30.83 -19.52
N GLN A 191 -16.99 31.40 -20.56
CA GLN A 191 -15.76 30.88 -21.15
C GLN A 191 -14.61 30.92 -20.14
N THR A 192 -14.49 32.03 -19.39
CA THR A 192 -13.50 32.20 -18.32
C THR A 192 -13.65 31.14 -17.24
N MET A 193 -14.85 30.94 -16.68
CA MET A 193 -15.06 29.92 -15.65
C MET A 193 -14.74 28.52 -16.18
N HIS A 194 -15.22 28.19 -17.39
CA HIS A 194 -14.95 26.90 -18.01
C HIS A 194 -13.45 26.65 -18.25
N LYS A 195 -12.66 27.67 -18.65
CA LYS A 195 -11.20 27.52 -18.76
C LYS A 195 -10.54 27.24 -17.42
N PHE A 196 -10.94 27.93 -16.34
CA PHE A 196 -10.36 27.70 -15.02
C PHE A 196 -10.78 26.34 -14.43
N HIS A 197 -12.03 25.92 -14.59
CA HIS A 197 -12.48 24.55 -14.31
C HIS A 197 -11.61 23.50 -15.04
N CYS A 198 -11.43 23.64 -16.36
CA CYS A 198 -10.64 22.67 -17.13
C CYS A 198 -9.19 22.62 -16.65
N ILE A 199 -8.61 23.76 -16.28
CA ILE A 199 -7.26 23.84 -15.71
C ILE A 199 -7.18 23.07 -14.39
N ASP A 200 -8.16 23.22 -13.50
CA ASP A 200 -8.12 22.52 -12.21
C ASP A 200 -8.41 21.01 -12.34
N SER A 201 -9.37 20.64 -13.17
CA SER A 201 -9.65 19.23 -13.53
C SER A 201 -8.40 18.54 -14.08
N ILE A 202 -7.61 19.22 -14.93
CA ILE A 202 -6.31 18.72 -15.38
C ILE A 202 -5.30 18.68 -14.22
N ARG A 203 -5.21 19.70 -13.35
CA ARG A 203 -4.33 19.67 -12.15
C ARG A 203 -4.60 18.46 -11.28
N GLN A 204 -5.87 18.19 -10.97
CA GLN A 204 -6.29 17.03 -10.17
C GLN A 204 -5.93 15.72 -10.87
N SER A 205 -6.16 15.62 -12.19
CA SER A 205 -5.77 14.46 -13.00
C SER A 205 -4.25 14.23 -12.99
N LEU A 206 -3.44 15.28 -13.15
CA LEU A 206 -1.98 15.21 -13.09
C LEU A 206 -1.46 14.78 -11.71
N MET A 207 -2.06 15.27 -10.62
CA MET A 207 -1.69 14.87 -9.26
C MET A 207 -2.10 13.42 -8.96
N CYS A 208 -3.31 13.01 -9.37
CA CYS A 208 -3.81 11.65 -9.21
C CYS A 208 -3.04 10.61 -10.06
N ASN A 209 -2.44 11.03 -11.16
CA ASN A 209 -1.67 10.18 -12.08
C ASN A 209 -0.18 10.60 -12.12
N ALA A 210 0.34 11.11 -10.99
CA ALA A 210 1.65 11.78 -10.92
C ALA A 210 2.77 11.02 -11.62
N ASP A 211 3.29 11.60 -12.69
CA ASP A 211 4.42 11.05 -13.42
C ASP A 211 5.72 11.21 -12.62
N LEU A 212 6.23 10.08 -12.13
CA LEU A 212 7.45 9.98 -11.32
C LEU A 212 8.72 9.89 -12.18
N SER A 213 8.60 9.95 -13.50
CA SER A 213 9.74 10.00 -14.41
C SER A 213 10.58 11.25 -14.14
N LEU A 214 11.90 11.15 -14.32
CA LEU A 214 12.82 12.25 -14.00
C LEU A 214 13.27 13.02 -15.24
N ILE A 215 13.11 14.34 -15.17
CA ILE A 215 13.69 15.31 -16.09
C ILE A 215 15.15 15.51 -15.71
N HIS A 216 16.04 14.86 -16.45
CA HIS A 216 17.47 15.12 -16.40
C HIS A 216 17.82 16.57 -16.79
N TRP A 217 18.82 17.12 -16.12
CA TRP A 217 19.43 18.41 -16.40
C TRP A 217 20.81 18.21 -17.02
N TYR A 218 21.22 19.10 -17.91
CA TYR A 218 22.51 19.04 -18.58
C TYR A 218 23.12 20.44 -18.74
N TRP A 219 24.45 20.52 -18.78
CA TRP A 219 25.13 21.77 -19.12
C TRP A 219 24.97 22.06 -20.62
N ALA A 220 24.42 23.22 -20.96
CA ALA A 220 24.21 23.67 -22.34
C ALA A 220 25.25 24.77 -22.69
N PRO A 221 26.35 24.45 -23.41
CA PRO A 221 27.48 25.37 -23.57
C PRO A 221 27.13 26.66 -24.32
N GLN A 222 26.21 26.57 -25.29
CA GLN A 222 25.74 27.67 -26.14
C GLN A 222 25.11 28.84 -25.37
N VAL A 223 24.65 28.56 -24.14
CA VAL A 223 23.81 29.44 -23.31
C VAL A 223 24.33 29.54 -21.86
N GLY A 224 25.51 28.97 -21.58
CA GLY A 224 26.27 29.20 -20.34
C GLY A 224 25.60 28.77 -19.04
N LYS A 225 24.65 27.83 -19.07
CA LYS A 225 23.96 27.33 -17.87
C LYS A 225 23.47 25.88 -18.01
N ASN A 226 23.10 25.28 -16.88
CA ASN A 226 22.34 24.02 -16.89
C ASN A 226 20.90 24.27 -17.39
N PHE A 227 20.36 23.33 -18.16
CA PHE A 227 18.98 23.30 -18.65
C PHE A 227 18.31 21.97 -18.30
N PRO A 228 17.00 21.95 -18.02
CA PRO A 228 16.22 20.72 -18.00
C PRO A 228 16.07 20.15 -19.41
N ASN A 229 15.88 18.84 -19.51
CA ASN A 229 15.54 18.15 -20.75
C ASN A 229 14.41 17.14 -20.50
N ALA A 230 13.19 17.53 -20.85
CA ALA A 230 11.97 16.71 -20.74
C ALA A 230 11.91 15.55 -21.76
N THR A 231 12.91 15.38 -22.65
CA THR A 231 13.06 14.16 -23.44
C THR A 231 13.57 13.01 -22.55
N THR A 232 12.70 12.47 -21.70
CA THR A 232 13.01 11.36 -20.79
C THR A 232 12.21 10.10 -21.16
N THR A 233 12.35 9.03 -20.37
CA THR A 233 11.57 7.79 -20.53
C THR A 233 10.43 7.79 -19.52
N HIS A 234 9.23 7.38 -19.93
CA HIS A 234 8.03 7.38 -19.10
C HIS A 234 7.39 5.98 -19.05
N ILE A 235 6.65 5.67 -17.98
CA ILE A 235 5.72 4.54 -17.94
C ILE A 235 4.33 5.05 -18.30
N CYS A 236 3.81 4.64 -19.46
CA CYS A 236 2.48 5.05 -19.93
C CYS A 236 1.51 3.86 -20.00
N ARG A 237 0.21 4.11 -19.78
CA ARG A 237 -0.84 3.20 -20.21
C ARG A 237 -0.84 3.12 -21.74
N LYS A 238 -1.00 1.94 -22.34
CA LYS A 238 -0.90 1.76 -23.81
C LYS A 238 -2.09 2.43 -24.52
N TRP A 239 -1.90 3.66 -24.99
CA TRP A 239 -2.95 4.51 -25.57
C TRP A 239 -3.84 3.79 -26.59
N SER A 240 -3.25 3.08 -27.56
CA SER A 240 -4.01 2.45 -28.63
C SER A 240 -5.09 1.46 -28.15
N LEU A 241 -4.92 0.82 -26.98
CA LEU A 241 -5.92 -0.09 -26.42
C LEU A 241 -7.04 0.65 -25.68
N ILE A 242 -6.74 1.83 -25.13
CA ILE A 242 -7.74 2.73 -24.53
C ILE A 242 -8.57 3.37 -25.64
N GLU A 243 -7.92 3.79 -26.72
CA GLU A 243 -8.52 4.35 -27.93
C GLU A 243 -9.40 3.32 -28.67
N GLU A 244 -8.90 2.10 -28.87
CA GLU A 244 -9.67 0.97 -29.42
C GLU A 244 -10.92 0.66 -28.59
N TRP A 245 -10.78 0.59 -27.25
CA TRP A 245 -11.91 0.40 -26.35
C TRP A 245 -12.91 1.57 -26.44
N ALA A 246 -12.44 2.82 -26.37
CA ALA A 246 -13.29 4.01 -26.40
C ALA A 246 -14.05 4.15 -27.72
N MET A 247 -13.41 3.84 -28.86
CA MET A 247 -14.06 3.80 -30.17
C MET A 247 -15.12 2.70 -30.26
N GLY A 248 -14.85 1.52 -29.68
CA GLY A 248 -15.81 0.41 -29.60
C GLY A 248 -17.01 0.66 -28.68
N HIS A 249 -16.94 1.65 -27.78
CA HIS A 249 -18.01 2.05 -26.85
C HIS A 249 -18.48 3.49 -27.09
N ARG A 250 -18.18 4.06 -28.27
CA ARG A 250 -18.55 5.44 -28.61
C ARG A 250 -20.06 5.54 -28.85
N LEU A 251 -20.75 6.19 -27.92
CA LEU A 251 -22.14 6.64 -28.05
C LEU A 251 -22.36 7.33 -29.40
N ASP A 252 -23.41 6.95 -30.13
CA ASP A 252 -23.82 7.72 -31.30
C ASP A 252 -24.60 8.96 -30.87
N GLN A 253 -24.45 10.05 -31.62
CA GLN A 253 -24.99 11.34 -31.21
C GLN A 253 -26.53 11.41 -31.33
N ASP A 254 -27.10 10.62 -32.24
CA ASP A 254 -28.55 10.51 -32.43
C ASP A 254 -29.23 9.70 -31.30
N ASP A 255 -28.48 8.90 -30.54
CA ASP A 255 -28.98 8.12 -29.39
C ASP A 255 -29.09 8.94 -28.09
N TYR A 256 -28.68 10.22 -28.08
CA TYR A 256 -28.58 11.04 -26.86
C TYR A 256 -29.06 12.49 -27.04
N ASP A 257 -30.28 12.78 -26.58
CA ASP A 257 -30.76 14.15 -26.38
C ASP A 257 -30.53 14.62 -24.92
N PRO A 258 -29.62 15.58 -24.66
CA PRO A 258 -29.32 16.07 -23.31
C PRO A 258 -30.45 16.89 -22.65
N ARG A 259 -31.64 16.96 -23.26
CA ARG A 259 -32.82 17.64 -22.72
C ARG A 259 -33.94 16.68 -22.31
N THR A 260 -33.80 15.39 -22.63
CA THR A 260 -34.77 14.34 -22.29
C THR A 260 -34.32 13.62 -21.02
N HIS A 261 -35.05 13.84 -19.93
CA HIS A 261 -34.87 13.08 -18.68
C HIS A 261 -35.59 11.73 -18.78
N ILE A 262 -34.98 10.67 -18.23
CA ILE A 262 -35.55 9.33 -18.11
C ILE A 262 -35.45 8.94 -16.63
N GLU A 263 -36.57 8.46 -16.06
CA GLU A 263 -36.71 8.00 -14.67
C GLU A 263 -36.43 6.50 -14.52
#